data_AF-A0A4P2WYE9-F1
#
_entry.id   AF-A0A4P2WYE9-F1
#
_cell.length_a   1.000
_cell.length_b   1.000
_cell.length_c   1.000
_cell.angle_alpha   90.00
_cell.angle_beta   90.00
_cell.angle_gamma   90.00
#
_symmetry.space_group_name_H-M   'P 1'
#
loop_
_entity.id
_entity.type
_entity.pdbx_description
1 polymer ?
#
loop_
_entity_poly.entity_id
_entity_poly.type
_entity_poly.pdbx_seq_one_letter_code
_entity_poly.pdbx_strand_id
1 'polypeptide(L)'
;MITLNKTTGIQKLKEILQEFDSCMYIERDNFFDKHYDLVKSESDIEQIRIAVKAAELKRGTRVKVNFTHVPDKGQNKIHFVGNGTVDLFEDNRVFGRLDDGRPFCCLVSDIEILVSEKLEKEDGYEESKAVNKVYFFLCLVLGCAVVKGCGL
;
A
#
# COMPACT_ATOMS: atom_id res chain seq x y z
N MET A 1 19.24 -10.86 -10.74
CA MET A 1 18.79 -9.48 -10.43
C MET A 1 17.66 -9.17 -11.38
N ILE A 2 16.42 -9.12 -10.89
CA ILE A 2 15.22 -9.02 -11.75
C ILE A 2 15.03 -7.56 -12.14
N THR A 3 15.23 -7.23 -13.42
CA THR A 3 15.00 -5.89 -13.96
C THR A 3 13.54 -5.78 -14.39
N LEU A 4 12.72 -5.07 -13.61
CA LEU A 4 11.29 -4.92 -13.83
C LEU A 4 10.97 -3.48 -14.21
N ASN A 5 10.15 -3.28 -15.25
CA ASN A 5 9.36 -2.05 -15.35
C ASN A 5 8.54 -1.96 -14.04
N LYS A 6 8.60 -0.81 -13.35
CA LYS A 6 8.26 -0.72 -11.92
C LYS A 6 6.87 -1.22 -11.55
N THR A 7 5.86 -1.04 -12.40
CA THR A 7 4.47 -1.38 -12.04
C THR A 7 4.05 -2.73 -12.57
N THR A 8 4.33 -3.01 -13.86
CA THR A 8 3.97 -4.29 -14.49
C THR A 8 4.76 -5.44 -13.87
N GLY A 9 6.00 -5.21 -13.47
CA GLY A 9 6.81 -6.24 -12.84
C GLY A 9 6.36 -6.61 -11.43
N ILE A 10 6.00 -5.62 -10.61
CA ILE A 10 5.49 -5.88 -9.26
C ILE A 10 4.17 -6.64 -9.32
N GLN A 11 3.30 -6.34 -10.28
CA GLN A 11 2.05 -7.08 -10.46
C GLN A 11 2.31 -8.56 -10.82
N LYS A 12 3.26 -8.84 -11.71
CA LYS A 12 3.68 -10.22 -12.02
C LYS A 12 4.23 -10.94 -10.79
N LEU A 13 5.04 -10.26 -9.97
CA LEU A 13 5.54 -10.84 -8.73
C LEU A 13 4.42 -11.17 -7.74
N LYS A 14 3.39 -10.32 -7.64
CA LYS A 14 2.19 -10.61 -6.83
C LYS A 14 1.43 -11.83 -7.34
N GLU A 15 1.28 -11.97 -8.66
CA GLU A 15 0.64 -13.14 -9.28
C GLU A 15 1.40 -14.43 -8.96
N ILE A 16 2.74 -14.41 -9.04
CA ILE A 16 3.59 -15.55 -8.67
C ILE A 16 3.43 -15.91 -7.19
N LEU A 17 3.40 -14.92 -6.30
CA LEU A 17 3.16 -15.15 -4.86
C LEU A 17 1.77 -15.74 -4.62
N GLN A 18 0.74 -15.22 -5.28
CA GLN A 18 -0.63 -15.72 -5.15
C GLN A 18 -0.73 -17.17 -5.63
N GLU A 19 -0.10 -17.51 -6.76
CA GLU A 19 -0.03 -18.88 -7.25
C GLU A 19 0.65 -19.79 -6.21
N PHE A 20 1.82 -19.39 -5.69
CA PHE A 20 2.55 -20.15 -4.67
C PHE A 20 1.73 -20.35 -3.38
N ASP A 21 1.05 -19.30 -2.91
CA ASP A 21 0.20 -19.35 -1.71
C ASP A 21 -1.04 -20.24 -1.88
N SER A 22 -1.48 -20.43 -3.13
CA SER A 22 -2.59 -21.32 -3.47
C SER A 22 -2.16 -22.78 -3.71
N CYS A 23 -0.87 -23.03 -3.96
CA CYS A 23 -0.35 -24.36 -4.23
C CYS A 23 -0.38 -25.25 -3.00
N MET A 24 -0.88 -26.47 -3.19
CA MET A 24 -0.69 -27.54 -2.21
C MET A 24 0.79 -27.98 -2.21
N TYR A 25 1.25 -28.56 -1.09
CA TYR A 25 2.66 -28.97 -0.97
C TYR A 25 3.11 -29.90 -2.11
N ILE A 26 2.24 -30.81 -2.56
CA ILE A 26 2.51 -31.75 -3.66
C ILE A 26 2.67 -31.09 -5.03
N GLU A 27 2.23 -29.83 -5.19
CA GLU A 27 2.28 -29.09 -6.45
C GLU A 27 3.50 -28.17 -6.53
N ARG A 28 4.29 -28.04 -5.45
CA ARG A 28 5.39 -27.09 -5.37
C ARG A 28 6.50 -27.36 -6.37
N ASP A 29 6.83 -28.62 -6.62
CA ASP A 29 7.86 -28.97 -7.61
C ASP A 29 7.45 -28.48 -9.00
N ASN A 30 6.18 -28.72 -9.39
CA ASN A 30 5.64 -28.23 -10.66
C ASN A 30 5.58 -26.69 -10.73
N PHE A 31 5.29 -26.02 -9.60
CA PHE A 31 5.37 -24.56 -9.52
C PHE A 31 6.79 -24.04 -9.80
N PHE A 32 7.81 -24.63 -9.17
CA PHE A 32 9.20 -24.21 -9.38
C PHE A 32 9.70 -24.53 -10.79
N ASP A 33 9.27 -25.66 -11.38
CA ASP A 33 9.59 -25.98 -12.77
C ASP A 33 8.98 -24.95 -13.74
N LYS A 34 7.73 -24.54 -13.50
CA LYS A 34 7.03 -23.53 -14.32
C LYS A 34 7.68 -22.14 -14.24
N HIS A 35 8.15 -21.76 -13.05
CA HIS A 35 8.68 -20.41 -12.77
C HIS A 35 10.22 -20.37 -12.62
N TYR A 36 10.92 -21.42 -13.07
CA TYR A 36 12.35 -21.66 -12.79
C TYR A 36 13.27 -20.48 -13.14
N ASP A 37 12.94 -19.72 -14.17
CA ASP A 37 13.71 -18.53 -14.60
C ASP A 37 13.72 -17.41 -13.55
N LEU A 38 12.69 -17.35 -12.70
CA LEU A 38 12.46 -16.28 -11.71
C LEU A 38 12.53 -16.78 -10.27
N VAL A 39 12.07 -18.00 -10.00
CA VAL A 39 11.94 -18.59 -8.66
C VAL A 39 12.45 -20.01 -8.68
N LYS A 40 13.50 -20.29 -7.92
CA LYS A 40 14.13 -21.62 -7.86
C LYS A 40 13.97 -22.29 -6.51
N SER A 41 13.54 -21.52 -5.51
CA SER A 41 13.46 -21.96 -4.13
C SER A 41 12.45 -21.15 -3.34
N GLU A 42 12.08 -21.67 -2.17
CA GLU A 42 11.29 -20.92 -1.20
C GLU A 42 12.02 -19.67 -0.69
N SER A 43 13.36 -19.69 -0.68
CA SER A 43 14.14 -18.49 -0.35
C SER A 43 13.90 -17.37 -1.37
N ASP A 44 13.73 -17.71 -2.65
CA ASP A 44 13.43 -16.71 -3.68
C ASP A 44 12.01 -16.17 -3.51
N ILE A 45 11.05 -17.01 -3.10
CA ILE A 45 9.71 -16.57 -2.73
C ILE A 45 9.76 -15.53 -1.61
N GLU A 46 10.53 -15.77 -0.56
CA GLU A 46 10.66 -14.81 0.54
C GLU A 46 11.32 -13.49 0.09
N GLN A 47 12.32 -13.56 -0.79
CA GLN A 47 12.89 -12.35 -1.39
C GLN A 47 11.87 -11.59 -2.25
N ILE A 48 11.00 -12.28 -2.98
CA ILE A 48 9.92 -11.67 -3.75
C ILE A 48 8.90 -11.03 -2.82
N ARG A 49 8.50 -11.68 -1.71
CA ARG A 49 7.61 -11.07 -0.70
C ARG A 49 8.20 -9.77 -0.16
N ILE A 50 9.48 -9.77 0.17
CA ILE A 50 10.20 -8.59 0.65
C ILE A 50 10.21 -7.49 -0.43
N ALA A 51 10.49 -7.84 -1.68
CA ALA A 51 10.54 -6.89 -2.79
C ALA A 51 9.16 -6.27 -3.10
N VAL A 52 8.10 -7.08 -3.11
CA VAL A 52 6.72 -6.62 -3.28
C VAL A 52 6.33 -5.71 -2.11
N LYS A 53 6.58 -6.13 -0.87
CA LYS A 53 6.31 -5.33 0.33
C LYS A 53 7.07 -4.00 0.28
N ALA A 54 8.36 -4.02 -0.07
CA ALA A 54 9.18 -2.82 -0.21
C ALA A 54 8.63 -1.84 -1.27
N ALA A 55 8.12 -2.36 -2.39
CA ALA A 55 7.52 -1.53 -3.44
C ALA A 55 6.20 -0.85 -3.00
N GLU A 56 5.51 -1.39 -2.00
CA GLU A 56 4.28 -0.83 -1.45
C GLU A 56 4.52 0.18 -0.32
N LEU A 57 5.76 0.23 0.22
CA LEU A 57 6.11 1.17 1.27
C LEU A 57 6.21 2.59 0.73
N LYS A 58 5.56 3.49 1.47
CA LYS A 58 5.65 4.93 1.28
C LYS A 58 5.61 5.61 2.64
N ARG A 59 6.09 6.85 2.68
CA ARG A 59 5.92 7.71 3.85
C ARG A 59 4.42 7.80 4.18
N GLY A 60 4.08 7.64 5.45
CA GLY A 60 2.70 7.62 5.94
C GLY A 60 2.03 6.25 5.91
N THR A 61 2.67 5.20 5.37
CA THR A 61 2.12 3.83 5.45
C THR A 61 2.01 3.40 6.91
N ARG A 62 0.86 2.79 7.25
CA ARG A 62 0.62 2.20 8.57
C ARG A 62 1.22 0.81 8.61
N VAL A 63 1.96 0.52 9.66
CA VAL A 63 2.65 -0.76 9.82
C VAL A 63 2.47 -1.28 11.24
N LYS A 64 2.52 -2.60 11.37
CA LYS A 64 2.74 -3.29 12.64
C LYS A 64 4.15 -3.84 12.63
N VAL A 65 4.89 -3.62 13.71
CA VAL A 65 6.28 -4.09 13.84
C VAL A 65 6.39 -5.11 14.95
N ASN A 66 7.28 -6.08 14.77
CA ASN A 66 7.64 -7.03 15.81
C ASN A 66 9.09 -7.48 15.61
N PHE A 67 10.03 -6.82 16.28
CA PHE A 67 11.44 -7.18 16.19
C PHE A 67 12.20 -6.88 17.48
N THR A 68 13.39 -7.46 17.58
CA THR A 68 14.29 -7.26 18.71
C THR A 68 15.53 -6.53 18.22
N HIS A 69 15.79 -5.35 18.78
CA HIS A 69 17.03 -4.63 18.57
C HIS A 69 18.01 -4.99 19.69
N VAL A 70 19.23 -5.39 19.34
CA VAL A 70 20.31 -5.59 20.29
C VAL A 70 21.28 -4.44 20.14
N PRO A 71 21.22 -3.41 21.01
CA PRO A 71 22.26 -2.39 21.03
C PRO A 71 23.61 -3.01 21.44
N ASP A 72 24.71 -2.25 21.25
CA ASP A 72 26.09 -2.72 21.36
C ASP A 72 26.39 -3.69 22.51
N LYS A 73 27.45 -4.50 22.34
CA LYS A 73 27.83 -5.60 23.24
C LYS A 73 27.72 -5.21 24.72
N GLY A 74 26.83 -5.91 25.42
CA GLY A 74 26.61 -5.76 26.87
C GLY A 74 25.33 -5.01 27.25
N GLN A 75 24.59 -4.45 26.28
CA GLN A 75 23.31 -3.81 26.54
C GLN A 75 22.13 -4.79 26.42
N ASN A 76 21.05 -4.47 27.14
CA ASN A 76 19.83 -5.27 27.13
C ASN A 76 19.15 -5.23 25.75
N LYS A 77 18.57 -6.36 25.35
CA LYS A 77 17.73 -6.44 24.15
C LYS A 77 16.50 -5.56 24.32
N ILE A 78 16.18 -4.78 23.29
CA ILE A 78 15.00 -3.93 23.24
C ILE A 78 14.00 -4.55 22.27
N HIS A 79 12.81 -4.87 22.78
CA HIS A 79 11.71 -5.39 21.96
C HIS A 79 10.84 -4.25 21.46
N PHE A 80 10.68 -4.18 20.15
CA PHE A 80 9.78 -3.26 19.47
C PHE A 80 8.58 -4.06 18.97
N VAL A 81 7.43 -3.84 19.60
CA VAL A 81 6.15 -4.45 19.22
C VAL A 81 5.08 -3.38 19.25
N GLY A 82 4.32 -3.26 18.17
CA GLY A 82 3.18 -2.36 18.11
C GLY A 82 2.91 -1.82 16.72
N ASN A 83 1.90 -0.94 16.64
CA ASN A 83 1.54 -0.24 15.43
C ASN A 83 2.29 1.08 15.32
N GLY A 84 2.52 1.56 14.10
CA GLY A 84 3.20 2.80 13.84
C GLY A 84 3.03 3.30 12.41
N THR A 85 3.72 4.39 12.11
CA THR A 85 3.74 5.02 10.79
C THR A 85 5.16 5.06 10.25
N VAL A 86 5.31 4.77 8.96
CA VAL A 86 6.58 4.91 8.23
C VAL A 86 6.88 6.38 7.99
N ASP A 87 8.04 6.84 8.44
CA ASP A 87 8.55 8.20 8.21
C ASP A 87 9.44 8.26 6.96
N LEU A 88 10.30 7.25 6.78
CA LEU A 88 11.26 7.14 5.67
C LEU A 88 11.51 5.66 5.32
N PHE A 89 11.75 5.39 4.03
CA PHE A 89 12.13 4.07 3.55
C PHE A 89 13.27 4.20 2.53
N GLU A 90 14.46 3.69 2.88
CA GLU A 90 15.67 3.73 2.05
C GLU A 90 16.51 2.46 2.31
N ASP A 91 17.18 1.94 1.29
CA ASP A 91 18.12 0.79 1.39
C ASP A 91 17.57 -0.43 2.17
N ASN A 92 16.32 -0.80 1.94
CA ASN A 92 15.60 -1.88 2.67
C ASN A 92 15.46 -1.66 4.18
N ARG A 93 15.68 -0.44 4.66
CA ARG A 93 15.47 -0.01 6.05
C ARG A 93 14.22 0.84 6.15
N VAL A 94 13.37 0.47 7.08
CA VAL A 94 12.13 1.17 7.41
C VAL A 94 12.37 2.00 8.66
N PHE A 95 12.25 3.31 8.54
CA PHE A 95 12.28 4.24 9.65
C PHE A 95 10.86 4.69 9.93
N GLY A 96 10.48 4.72 11.20
CA GLY A 96 9.15 5.16 11.57
C GLY A 96 9.02 5.45 13.05
N ARG A 97 7.77 5.70 13.43
CA ARG A 97 7.38 5.99 14.80
C ARG A 97 6.21 5.12 15.20
N LEU A 98 6.35 4.42 16.33
CA LEU A 98 5.25 3.72 16.98
C LEU A 98 4.20 4.71 17.46
N ASP A 99 2.97 4.23 17.66
CA ASP A 99 1.87 5.05 18.17
C ASP A 99 2.12 5.58 19.60
N ASP A 100 3.01 4.92 20.35
CA ASP A 100 3.49 5.38 21.66
C ASP A 100 4.59 6.47 21.55
N GLY A 101 4.95 6.88 20.34
CA GLY A 101 5.92 7.92 20.04
C GLY A 101 7.37 7.44 19.89
N ARG A 102 7.69 6.19 20.20
CA ARG A 102 9.06 5.65 20.08
C ARG A 102 9.48 5.52 18.61
N PRO A 103 10.65 6.05 18.21
CA PRO A 103 11.17 5.82 16.88
C PRO A 103 11.68 4.38 16.73
N PHE A 104 11.60 3.83 15.52
CA PHE A 104 12.14 2.51 15.19
C PHE A 104 12.89 2.54 13.84
N CYS A 105 13.84 1.62 13.69
CA CYS A 105 14.54 1.32 12.44
C CYS A 105 14.66 -0.20 12.33
N CYS A 106 14.06 -0.80 11.29
CA CYS A 106 14.06 -2.24 11.08
C CYS A 106 14.11 -2.61 9.60
N LEU A 107 14.20 -3.91 9.31
CA LEU A 107 14.13 -4.42 7.94
C LEU A 107 12.67 -4.52 7.47
N VAL A 108 12.48 -4.56 6.15
CA VAL A 108 11.16 -4.78 5.54
C VAL A 108 10.52 -6.12 5.97
N SER A 109 11.34 -7.11 6.30
CA SER A 109 10.90 -8.41 6.83
C SER A 109 10.23 -8.30 8.21
N ASP A 110 10.58 -7.28 8.99
CA ASP A 110 10.19 -7.12 10.40
C ASP A 110 8.88 -6.34 10.58
N ILE A 111 8.26 -5.94 9.47
CA ILE A 111 7.04 -5.15 9.46
C ILE A 111 5.90 -5.86 8.72
N GLU A 112 4.67 -5.61 9.14
CA GLU A 112 3.45 -5.97 8.43
C GLU A 112 2.80 -4.67 7.96
N ILE A 113 2.50 -4.54 6.67
CA ILE A 113 1.76 -3.38 6.16
C ILE A 113 0.31 -3.55 6.61
N LEU A 114 -0.20 -2.58 7.36
CA LEU A 114 -1.60 -2.51 7.70
C LEU A 114 -2.30 -1.86 6.51
N VAL A 115 -3.07 -2.67 5.77
CA VAL A 115 -3.96 -2.15 4.73
C VAL A 115 -4.91 -1.19 5.42
N SER A 116 -4.71 0.11 5.20
CA SER A 116 -5.79 1.04 5.48
C SER A 116 -6.90 0.67 4.52
N GLU A 117 -8.06 0.27 5.05
CA GLU A 117 -9.34 0.36 4.36
C GLU A 117 -9.62 1.84 4.09
N LYS A 118 -8.79 2.48 3.25
CA LYS A 118 -9.21 3.68 2.56
C LYS A 118 -10.05 3.18 1.40
N LEU A 119 -11.35 3.15 1.66
CA LEU A 119 -12.38 3.62 0.76
C LEU A 119 -11.75 4.30 -0.45
N GLU A 120 -12.12 3.79 -1.63
CA GLU A 120 -12.23 4.53 -2.87
C GLU A 120 -12.48 6.02 -2.59
N LYS A 121 -11.42 6.79 -2.44
CA LYS A 121 -11.44 8.18 -2.82
C LYS A 121 -10.93 8.12 -4.25
N GLU A 122 -11.88 7.97 -5.15
CA GLU A 122 -11.76 8.58 -6.47
C GLU A 122 -11.19 9.98 -6.24
N ASP A 123 -9.91 10.16 -6.55
CA ASP A 123 -9.35 11.48 -6.83
C ASP A 123 -9.95 11.90 -8.19
N GLY A 124 -11.25 12.15 -8.18
CA GLY A 124 -11.96 12.89 -9.19
C GLY A 124 -11.52 14.34 -9.10
N TYR A 125 -10.49 14.65 -9.89
CA TYR A 125 -10.33 15.91 -10.62
C TYR A 125 -11.12 17.10 -10.02
N GLU A 126 -10.50 17.85 -9.10
CA GLU A 126 -10.97 19.20 -8.77
C GLU A 126 -10.76 20.10 -10.00
N GLU A 127 -11.72 20.10 -10.92
CA GLU A 127 -11.97 21.21 -11.81
C GLU A 127 -13.44 21.23 -12.25
N SER A 128 -14.35 21.52 -11.31
CA SER A 128 -15.74 21.91 -11.65
C SER A 128 -16.45 22.61 -10.48
N LYS A 129 -15.82 23.64 -9.89
CA LYS A 129 -16.51 24.61 -9.01
C LYS A 129 -17.17 25.77 -9.77
N ALA A 130 -17.52 25.59 -11.05
CA ALA A 130 -18.13 26.63 -11.87
C ALA A 130 -19.48 26.28 -12.52
N VAL A 131 -19.96 25.03 -12.44
CA VAL A 131 -21.18 24.64 -13.20
C VAL A 131 -22.48 24.78 -12.38
N ASN A 132 -22.40 24.94 -11.05
CA ASN A 132 -23.61 25.03 -10.21
C ASN A 132 -24.19 26.44 -10.06
N LYS A 133 -23.58 27.49 -10.64
CA LYS A 133 -24.16 28.84 -10.62
C LYS A 133 -25.11 29.12 -11.78
N VAL A 134 -24.83 28.55 -12.96
CA VAL A 134 -25.67 28.75 -14.16
C VAL A 134 -26.97 27.98 -14.04
N TYR A 135 -26.95 26.75 -13.52
CA TYR A 135 -28.17 25.95 -13.31
C TYR A 135 -29.10 26.58 -12.28
N PHE A 136 -28.54 27.09 -11.18
CA PHE A 136 -29.33 27.78 -10.15
C PHE A 136 -29.96 29.07 -10.69
N PHE A 137 -29.24 29.83 -11.53
CA PHE A 137 -29.80 31.00 -12.22
C PHE A 137 -30.86 30.62 -13.27
N LEU A 138 -30.66 29.55 -14.04
CA LEU A 138 -31.62 29.10 -15.04
C LEU A 138 -32.94 28.65 -14.38
N CYS A 139 -32.87 27.93 -13.26
CA CYS A 139 -34.06 27.55 -12.47
C CYS A 139 -34.77 28.77 -11.85
N LEU A 140 -34.03 29.78 -11.40
CA LEU A 140 -34.62 31.03 -10.88
C LEU A 140 -35.35 31.83 -11.97
N VAL A 141 -34.76 31.95 -13.17
CA VAL A 141 -35.38 32.68 -14.30
C VAL A 141 -36.60 31.94 -14.85
N LEU A 142 -36.55 30.61 -14.98
CA LEU A 142 -37.70 29.79 -15.40
C LEU A 142 -38.81 29.78 -14.34
N GLY A 143 -38.46 29.75 -13.05
CA GLY A 143 -39.43 29.83 -11.95
C GLY A 143 -40.16 31.18 -11.88
N CYS A 144 -39.50 32.28 -12.24
CA CYS A 144 -40.12 33.61 -12.26
C CYS A 144 -41.07 33.82 -13.46
N ALA A 145 -40.91 33.06 -14.55
CA ALA A 145 -41.81 33.14 -15.70
C ALA A 145 -43.18 32.48 -15.45
N VAL A 146 -43.26 31.50 -14.54
CA VAL A 146 -44.50 30.77 -14.23
C VAL A 146 -45.41 31.53 -13.26
N VAL A 147 -44.87 32.47 -12.46
CA VAL A 147 -45.65 33.22 -11.45
C VAL A 147 -46.22 34.55 -12.00
N LYS A 148 -45.99 34.87 -13.29
CA LYS A 148 -46.51 36.10 -13.92
C LYS A 148 -47.49 35.86 -15.07
N GLY A 149 -48.19 34.72 -15.05
CA GLY A 149 -49.39 34.45 -15.86
C GLY A 149 -50.68 34.68 -15.06
N CYS A 150 -50.87 35.91 -14.57
CA CYS A 150 -52.16 36.36 -14.04
C CYS A 150 -52.82 37.20 -15.14
N GLY A 151 -54.00 36.79 -15.63
CA GLY A 151 -54.70 37.53 -16.66
C GLY A 151 -55.93 36.83 -17.23
N LEU A 152 -56.94 36.57 -16.40
CA LEU A 152 -58.36 36.83 -16.66
C LEU A 152 -59.19 36.64 -15.40
#